data_AF-A0A6J4SUX3-F1
#
_entry.id   AF-A0A6J4SUX3-F1
#
_cell.length_a   1.000
_cell.length_b   1.000
_cell.length_c   1.000
_cell.angle_alpha   90.00
_cell.angle_beta   90.00
_cell.angle_gamma   90.00
#
_symmetry.space_group_name_H-M   'P 1'
#
loop_
_entity.id
_entity.type
_entity.pdbx_description
1 polymer ?
#
loop_
_entity_poly.entity_id
_entity_poly.type
_entity_poly.pdbx_seq_one_letter_code
_entity_poly.pdbx_strand_id
1 'polypeptide(L)'
;MADELLERHQSLGALFHAYGSGLFEPGHVPAKLQEHLTRLAHVFMHSLCAEAFDGVTLQSLAALMRYLQRDMAFLDREFFRVFFLDGANRLLADRIMWAGTVN
;
A
#
# COMPACT_ATOMS: atom_id res chain seq x y z
N MET A 1 10.14 18.17 17.20
CA MET A 1 10.28 16.71 16.97
C MET A 1 9.07 16.08 16.29
N ALA A 2 7.86 16.03 16.87
CA ALA A 2 6.69 15.49 16.16
C ALA A 2 6.26 16.37 14.97
N ASP A 3 6.13 17.69 15.19
CA ASP A 3 5.81 18.65 14.12
C ASP A 3 6.90 18.73 13.05
N GLU A 4 8.16 18.57 13.46
CA GLU A 4 9.35 18.56 12.60
C GLU A 4 9.36 17.38 11.62
N LEU A 5 8.93 16.20 12.10
CA LEU A 5 8.74 15.02 11.26
C LEU A 5 7.55 15.22 10.32
N LEU A 6 6.48 15.89 10.77
CA LEU A 6 5.30 16.17 9.96
C LEU A 6 5.58 17.19 8.85
N GLU A 7 6.29 18.28 9.16
CA GLU A 7 6.70 19.30 8.19
C GLU A 7 7.61 18.71 7.11
N ARG A 8 8.55 17.84 7.51
CA ARG A 8 9.47 17.20 6.57
C ARG A 8 8.79 16.22 5.64
N HIS A 9 7.92 15.37 6.18
CA HIS A 9 7.20 14.38 5.39
C HIS A 9 5.95 14.97 4.74
N GLN A 10 5.61 16.24 4.98
CA GLN A 10 4.48 16.99 4.43
C GLN A 10 3.08 16.46 4.81
N SER A 11 2.97 15.21 5.27
CA SER A 11 1.75 14.60 5.78
C SER A 11 2.05 13.35 6.63
N LEU A 12 1.08 12.96 7.47
CA LEU A 12 1.09 11.69 8.21
C LEU A 12 1.18 10.47 7.29
N GLY A 13 0.50 10.50 6.15
CA GLY A 13 0.52 9.40 5.17
C GLY A 13 1.91 9.19 4.57
N ALA A 14 2.57 10.28 4.15
CA ALA A 14 3.93 10.23 3.62
C ALA A 14 4.97 9.82 4.67
N LEU A 15 4.75 10.21 5.94
CA LEU A 15 5.56 9.74 7.07
C LEU A 15 5.43 8.22 7.24
N PHE A 16 4.21 7.69 7.34
CA PHE A 16 4.01 6.25 7.49
C PHE A 16 4.49 5.47 6.26
N HIS A 17 4.36 6.02 5.05
CA HIS A 17 4.91 5.40 3.86
C HIS A 17 6.44 5.28 3.91
N ALA A 18 7.15 6.32 4.34
CA ALA A 18 8.62 6.30 4.46
C ALA A 18 9.11 5.28 5.50
N TYR A 19 8.45 5.21 6.65
CA TYR A 19 8.82 4.27 7.73
C TYR A 19 8.38 2.83 7.48
N GLY A 20 7.30 2.61 6.72
CA GLY A 20 6.84 1.29 6.31
C GLY A 20 7.62 0.70 5.14
N SER A 21 8.16 1.54 4.25
CA SER A 21 8.99 1.12 3.10
C SER A 21 10.48 0.96 3.45
N GLY A 22 10.90 1.42 4.63
CA GLY A 22 12.31 1.44 5.01
C GLY A 22 13.14 2.54 4.32
N LEU A 23 12.48 3.44 3.59
CA LEU A 23 13.11 4.56 2.89
C LEU A 23 13.24 5.78 3.81
N PHE A 24 13.94 5.63 4.93
CA PHE A 24 14.27 6.73 5.83
C PHE A 24 15.78 6.77 6.09
N GLU A 25 16.31 7.97 6.32
CA GLU A 25 17.74 8.13 6.61
C GLU A 25 18.07 7.66 8.05
N PRO A 26 19.04 6.74 8.22
CA PRO A 26 19.46 6.27 9.54
C PRO A 26 19.97 7.41 10.43
N GLY A 27 19.58 7.43 11.70
CA GLY A 27 20.09 8.37 12.71
C GLY A 27 19.27 9.64 12.94
N HIS A 28 18.17 9.84 12.20
CA HIS A 28 17.28 10.99 12.40
C HIS A 28 16.42 10.91 13.66
N VAL A 29 16.17 9.69 14.14
CA VAL A 29 15.23 9.43 15.22
C VAL A 29 15.81 8.35 16.14
N PRO A 30 15.61 8.41 17.46
CA PRO A 30 16.05 7.36 18.36
C PRO A 30 15.53 5.98 17.92
N ALA A 31 16.37 4.94 17.99
CA ALA A 31 16.07 3.60 17.50
C ALA A 31 14.72 3.03 18.02
N LYS A 32 14.38 3.30 19.29
CA LYS A 32 13.09 2.90 19.88
C LYS A 32 11.89 3.58 19.21
N LEU A 33 12.02 4.85 18.85
CA LEU A 33 10.94 5.61 18.21
C LEU A 33 10.83 5.24 16.74
N GLN A 34 11.95 4.98 16.06
CA GLN A 34 11.97 4.41 14.71
C GLN A 34 11.23 3.07 14.66
N GLU A 35 11.51 2.16 15.59
CA GLU A 35 10.81 0.87 15.68
C GLU A 35 9.31 1.04 15.90
N HIS A 36 8.91 1.99 16.76
CA HIS A 36 7.51 2.31 16.99
C HIS A 36 6.82 2.87 15.74
N LEU A 37 7.47 3.80 15.02
CA LEU A 37 6.95 4.40 13.80
C LEU A 37 6.84 3.37 12.67
N THR A 38 7.80 2.47 12.52
CA THR A 38 7.72 1.36 11.56
C THR A 38 6.56 0.42 11.88
N ARG A 39 6.33 0.09 13.16
CA ARG A 39 5.17 -0.73 13.57
C ARG A 39 3.85 -0.03 13.28
N LEU A 40 3.73 1.26 13.64
CA LEU A 40 2.53 2.05 13.37
C LEU A 40 2.28 2.21 11.88
N ALA A 41 3.33 2.45 11.09
CA ALA A 41 3.26 2.50 9.63
C ALA A 41 2.74 1.19 9.05
N HIS A 42 3.24 0.05 9.53
CA HIS A 42 2.80 -1.26 9.05
C HIS A 42 1.32 -1.51 9.37
N VAL A 43 0.86 -1.16 10.58
CA VAL A 43 -0.55 -1.26 10.96
C VAL A 43 -1.43 -0.30 10.15
N PHE A 44 -0.98 0.94 9.97
CA PHE A 44 -1.71 1.95 9.20
C PHE A 44 -1.86 1.53 7.73
N MET A 45 -0.78 1.10 7.08
CA MET A 45 -0.80 0.58 5.73
C MET A 45 -1.66 -0.68 5.62
N HIS A 46 -1.61 -1.57 6.61
CA HIS A 46 -2.48 -2.73 6.65
C HIS A 46 -3.95 -2.34 6.81
N SER A 47 -4.27 -1.34 7.63
CA SER A 47 -5.65 -0.84 7.82
C SER A 47 -6.20 -0.12 6.59
N LEU A 48 -5.37 0.67 5.90
CA LEU A 48 -5.75 1.32 4.65
C LEU A 48 -6.00 0.31 3.54
N CYS A 49 -5.16 -0.73 3.45
CA CYS A 49 -5.41 -1.85 2.55
C CYS A 49 -6.68 -2.60 2.97
N ALA A 50 -6.87 -2.87 4.25
CA ALA A 50 -8.07 -3.54 4.75
C ALA A 50 -9.33 -2.76 4.40
N GLU A 51 -9.38 -1.44 4.64
CA GLU A 51 -10.52 -0.57 4.32
C GLU A 51 -10.71 -0.35 2.81
N ALA A 52 -9.63 -0.25 2.03
CA ALA A 52 -9.71 -0.09 0.58
C ALA A 52 -10.17 -1.36 -0.15
N PHE A 53 -9.97 -2.54 0.45
CA PHE A 53 -10.33 -3.84 -0.11
C PHE A 53 -11.54 -4.49 0.58
N ASP A 54 -12.04 -3.94 1.69
CA ASP A 54 -13.19 -4.50 2.39
C ASP A 54 -14.45 -4.39 1.50
N GLY A 55 -14.98 -5.55 1.12
CA GLY A 55 -16.24 -5.69 0.37
C GLY A 55 -16.12 -5.85 -1.15
N VAL A 56 -14.93 -5.81 -1.75
CA VAL A 56 -14.79 -6.10 -3.19
C VAL A 56 -14.90 -7.62 -3.41
N THR A 57 -16.05 -8.06 -3.92
CA THR A 57 -16.27 -9.47 -4.30
C THR A 57 -16.05 -9.65 -5.79
N LEU A 58 -15.04 -10.43 -6.17
CA LEU A 58 -14.70 -10.69 -7.57
C LEU A 58 -15.49 -11.91 -8.07
N GLN A 59 -16.75 -11.68 -8.45
CA GLN A 59 -17.65 -12.76 -8.85
C GLN A 59 -17.52 -13.17 -10.33
N SER A 60 -16.75 -12.44 -11.13
CA SER A 60 -16.54 -12.74 -12.55
C SER A 60 -15.26 -12.10 -13.09
N LEU A 61 -14.80 -12.59 -14.24
CA LEU A 61 -13.71 -11.96 -14.99
C LEU A 61 -14.03 -10.49 -15.32
N ALA A 62 -15.28 -10.17 -15.63
CA ALA A 62 -15.70 -8.80 -15.89
C ALA A 62 -15.57 -7.90 -14.64
N ALA A 63 -15.88 -8.43 -13.46
CA ALA A 63 -15.70 -7.71 -12.19
C ALA A 63 -14.22 -7.46 -11.90
N LEU A 64 -13.36 -8.45 -12.15
CA LEU A 64 -11.90 -8.31 -12.05
C LEU A 64 -11.37 -7.27 -13.04
N MET A 65 -11.81 -7.30 -14.30
CA MET A 65 -11.39 -6.32 -15.31
C MET A 65 -11.81 -4.90 -14.94
N ARG A 66 -13.03 -4.71 -14.42
CA ARG A 66 -13.49 -3.40 -13.94
C ARG A 66 -12.68 -2.91 -12.75
N TYR A 67 -12.35 -3.81 -11.83
CA TYR A 67 -11.50 -3.51 -10.69
C TYR A 67 -10.10 -3.06 -11.15
N LEU A 68 -9.48 -3.83 -12.06
CA LEU A 68 -8.17 -3.49 -12.63
C LEU A 68 -8.21 -2.19 -13.43
N GLN A 69 -9.23 -1.95 -14.25
CA GLN A 69 -9.39 -0.72 -15.03
C GLN A 69 -9.48 0.52 -14.15
N ARG A 70 -10.10 0.45 -12.97
CA ARG A 70 -10.16 1.60 -12.05
C ARG A 70 -8.77 2.09 -11.65
N ASP A 71 -7.83 1.18 -11.47
CA ASP A 71 -6.48 1.45 -10.96
C ASP A 71 -5.44 1.58 -12.10
N MET A 72 -5.65 0.88 -13.22
CA MET A 72 -4.66 0.69 -14.27
C MET A 72 -5.01 1.28 -15.65
N ALA A 73 -6.22 1.81 -15.87
CA ALA A 73 -6.68 2.18 -17.23
C ALA A 73 -5.81 3.20 -17.97
N PHE A 74 -4.94 3.94 -17.28
CA PHE A 74 -4.06 4.96 -17.87
C PHE A 74 -2.58 4.75 -17.57
N LEU A 75 -2.20 3.58 -17.07
CA LEU A 75 -0.80 3.28 -16.78
C LEU A 75 -0.10 2.80 -18.06
N ASP A 76 1.07 3.38 -18.34
CA ASP A 76 1.96 3.05 -19.45
C ASP A 76 2.91 1.88 -19.12
N ARG A 77 2.58 1.11 -18.08
CA ARG A 77 3.44 0.09 -17.47
C ARG A 77 2.70 -1.21 -17.27
N GLU A 78 3.43 -2.30 -17.41
CA GLU A 78 2.93 -3.63 -17.09
C GLU A 78 3.06 -3.90 -15.60
N PHE A 79 2.05 -4.51 -15.00
CA PHE A 79 2.06 -4.92 -13.60
C PHE A 79 1.69 -6.38 -13.48
N PHE A 80 2.53 -7.15 -12.80
CA PHE A 80 2.18 -8.49 -12.36
C PHE A 80 1.60 -8.38 -10.94
N ARG A 81 0.30 -8.69 -10.81
CA ARG A 81 -0.44 -8.60 -9.53
C ARG A 81 -0.94 -9.97 -9.09
N VAL A 82 -0.95 -10.17 -7.77
CA VAL A 82 -1.51 -11.36 -7.12
C VAL A 82 -2.65 -10.93 -6.22
N PHE A 83 -3.81 -11.57 -6.44
CA PHE A 83 -5.02 -11.40 -5.65
C PHE A 83 -5.17 -12.55 -4.67
N PHE A 84 -5.27 -12.23 -3.39
CA PHE A 84 -5.59 -13.18 -2.33
C PHE A 84 -7.09 -13.12 -2.08
N LEU A 85 -7.79 -14.23 -2.26
CA LEU A 85 -9.24 -14.31 -2.10
C LEU A 85 -9.63 -15.26 -0.98
N ASP A 86 -10.77 -15.01 -0.35
CA ASP A 86 -11.42 -15.98 0.54
C ASP A 86 -12.29 -16.99 -0.23
N GLY A 87 -12.93 -17.91 0.50
CA GLY A 87 -13.83 -18.94 -0.07
C GLY A 87 -15.10 -18.38 -0.73
N ALA A 88 -15.40 -17.09 -0.58
CA ALA A 88 -16.51 -16.39 -1.22
C ALA A 88 -16.04 -15.44 -2.35
N ASN A 89 -14.78 -15.56 -2.79
CA ASN A 89 -14.13 -14.68 -3.76
C ASN A 89 -14.06 -13.20 -3.33
N ARG A 90 -14.05 -12.93 -2.02
CA ARG A 90 -13.78 -11.59 -1.49
C ARG A 90 -12.29 -11.32 -1.51
N LEU A 91 -11.93 -10.12 -1.92
CA LEU A 91 -10.54 -9.69 -1.99
C LEU A 91 -9.97 -9.44 -0.59
N LEU A 92 -9.04 -10.30 -0.16
CA LEU A 92 -8.31 -10.17 1.09
C LEU A 92 -7.08 -9.28 0.94
N ALA A 93 -6.42 -9.35 -0.22
CA ALA A 93 -5.27 -8.50 -0.56
C ALA A 93 -5.01 -8.48 -2.06
N ASP A 94 -4.57 -7.32 -2.55
CA ASP A 94 -4.02 -7.10 -3.89
C ASP A 94 -2.55 -6.69 -3.74
N ARG A 95 -1.64 -7.44 -4.35
CA ARG A 95 -0.19 -7.15 -4.29
C ARG A 95 0.40 -7.07 -5.69
N ILE A 96 1.07 -5.97 -5.98
CA ILE A 96 1.99 -5.87 -7.12
C ILE A 96 3.27 -6.62 -6.76
N MET A 97 3.59 -7.64 -7.54
CA MET A 97 4.79 -8.46 -7.38
C MET A 97 5.92 -7.97 -8.28
N TRP A 98 5.58 -7.42 -9.45
CA TRP A 98 6.54 -6.86 -10.39
C TRP A 98 5.90 -5.76 -11.24
N ALA A 99 6.72 -4.80 -11.66
CA ALA A 99 6.34 -3.74 -12.59
C ALA A 99 7.39 -3.65 -13.70
N GLY A 100 6.92 -3.59 -14.94
CA GLY A 100 7.74 -3.50 -16.15
C GLY A 100 7.28 -2.38 -17.07
N THR A 101 8.00 -2.20 -18.18
CA THR A 101 7.61 -1.29 -19.27
C THR A 101 6.94 -2.10 -20.37
N VAL A 102 5.82 -1.60 -20.90
CA VAL A 102 5.26 -2.12 -22.15
C VAL A 102 6.23 -1.72 -23.27
N ASN A 103 6.88 -2.68 -23.91
CA ASN A 103 7.73 -2.42 -25.09
C ASN A 103 6.88 -2.32 -26.35
#